data_AF-A0A653W9R4-F1
#
_entry.id   AF-A0A653W9R4-F1
#
_cell.length_a   1.000
_cell.length_b   1.000
_cell.length_c   1.000
_cell.angle_alpha   90.00
_cell.angle_beta   90.00
_cell.angle_gamma   90.00
#
_symmetry.space_group_name_H-M   'P 1'
#
loop_
_entity.id
_entity.type
_entity.pdbx_description
1 polymer ?
#
loop_
_entity_poly.entity_id
_entity_poly.type
_entity_poly.pdbx_seq_one_letter_code
_entity_poly.pdbx_strand_id
1 'polypeptide(L)'
;METQQLLEAVQTIETIKLLFSENQNEWLPVIAAIGGAFIGGVSTFFPTYIIEARKRRHEKDAITTALLSEISALLKIVEHRKYLDSVEEAVAYLKENTEALYKFSVRIPEHYSRVYQFHVANIGIVNPSLAASIIEFHQLIDAVVQDVTLGGPIAETGGDAEAFEELLAILKSAISIGQKITSRLG
;
A
#
# COMPACT_ATOMS: atom_id res chain seq x y z
N MET A 1 -67.35 -1.92 -49.70
CA MET A 1 -66.69 -2.62 -48.58
C MET A 1 -65.62 -1.76 -47.91
N GLU A 2 -65.04 -0.75 -48.58
CA GLU A 2 -64.00 0.15 -48.02
C GLU A 2 -64.55 1.25 -47.08
N THR A 3 -65.76 1.76 -47.31
CA THR A 3 -66.30 2.90 -46.56
C THR A 3 -66.71 2.57 -45.12
N GLN A 4 -67.17 1.35 -44.84
CA GLN A 4 -67.50 0.90 -43.48
C GLN A 4 -66.24 0.66 -42.64
N GLN A 5 -65.21 0.06 -43.24
CA GLN A 5 -63.92 -0.14 -42.56
C GLN A 5 -63.23 1.19 -42.24
N LEU A 6 -63.35 2.18 -43.13
CA LEU A 6 -62.87 3.54 -42.87
C LEU A 6 -63.65 4.22 -41.73
N LEU A 7 -64.97 4.03 -41.66
CA LEU A 7 -65.78 4.60 -40.58
C LEU A 7 -65.44 3.98 -39.23
N GLU A 8 -65.30 2.65 -39.18
CA GLU A 8 -64.90 1.93 -37.97
C GLU A 8 -63.48 2.31 -37.53
N ALA A 9 -62.55 2.48 -38.47
CA ALA A 9 -61.20 2.95 -38.19
C ALA A 9 -61.17 4.38 -37.64
N VAL A 10 -62.01 5.27 -38.17
CA VAL A 10 -62.13 6.65 -37.67
C VAL A 10 -62.73 6.65 -36.25
N GLN A 11 -63.78 5.87 -36.01
CA GLN A 11 -64.39 5.76 -34.68
C GLN A 11 -63.45 5.14 -33.65
N THR A 12 -62.65 4.13 -34.02
CA THR A 12 -61.64 3.57 -33.11
C THR A 12 -60.54 4.57 -32.81
N ILE A 13 -60.07 5.34 -33.80
CA ILE A 13 -59.10 6.42 -33.58
C ILE A 13 -59.68 7.50 -32.66
N GLU A 14 -60.95 7.86 -32.81
CA GLU A 14 -61.62 8.86 -32.01
C GLU A 14 -61.83 8.38 -30.56
N THR A 15 -62.20 7.12 -30.39
CA THR A 15 -62.35 6.47 -29.07
C THR A 15 -61.00 6.34 -28.36
N ILE A 16 -59.93 5.97 -29.10
CA ILE A 16 -58.56 5.93 -28.57
C ILE A 16 -58.14 7.34 -28.15
N LYS A 17 -58.37 8.36 -28.98
CA LYS A 17 -58.08 9.75 -28.62
C LYS A 17 -58.86 10.20 -27.39
N LEU A 18 -60.14 9.88 -27.30
CA LEU A 18 -60.99 10.20 -26.14
C LEU A 18 -60.45 9.56 -24.85
N LEU A 19 -60.11 8.26 -24.91
CA LEU A 19 -59.48 7.53 -23.80
C LEU A 19 -58.12 8.11 -23.37
N PHE A 20 -57.37 8.71 -24.30
CA PHE A 20 -56.10 9.37 -24.01
C PHE A 20 -56.23 10.88 -23.70
N SER A 21 -57.36 11.50 -24.00
CA SER A 21 -57.59 12.95 -23.79
C SER A 21 -58.31 13.29 -22.49
N GLU A 22 -58.94 12.32 -21.81
CA GLU A 22 -59.79 12.63 -20.64
C GLU A 22 -59.04 12.83 -19.31
N ASN A 23 -57.71 12.62 -19.25
CA ASN A 23 -56.87 13.17 -18.19
C ASN A 23 -55.39 12.97 -18.52
N GLN A 24 -54.83 13.73 -19.46
CA GLN A 24 -53.38 13.90 -19.49
C GLN A 24 -53.00 14.71 -18.25
N ASN A 25 -52.76 13.98 -17.16
CA ASN A 25 -52.34 14.57 -15.90
C ASN A 25 -50.92 15.09 -16.12
N GLU A 26 -50.77 16.38 -16.41
CA GLU A 26 -49.51 17.06 -16.75
C GLU A 26 -48.43 16.87 -15.68
N TRP A 27 -48.83 16.46 -14.47
CA TRP A 27 -47.96 16.11 -13.35
C TRP A 27 -47.33 14.72 -13.44
N LEU A 28 -47.89 13.77 -14.21
CA LEU A 28 -47.37 12.40 -14.33
C LEU A 28 -45.96 12.37 -14.95
N PRO A 29 -45.67 13.10 -16.05
CA PRO A 29 -44.31 13.21 -16.60
C PRO A 29 -43.34 13.89 -15.63
N VAL A 30 -43.79 14.88 -14.85
CA VAL A 30 -42.99 15.61 -13.87
C VAL A 30 -42.61 14.71 -12.69
N ILE A 31 -43.58 13.95 -12.15
CA ILE A 31 -43.36 12.97 -11.07
C ILE A 31 -42.45 11.84 -11.55
N ALA A 32 -42.64 11.36 -12.79
CA ALA A 32 -41.77 10.35 -13.38
C ALA A 32 -40.33 10.86 -13.59
N ALA A 33 -40.16 12.11 -14.02
CA ALA A 33 -38.84 12.73 -14.20
C ALA A 33 -38.12 12.94 -12.85
N ILE A 34 -38.81 13.46 -11.83
CA ILE A 34 -38.26 13.65 -10.48
C ILE A 34 -37.96 12.30 -9.81
N GLY A 35 -38.89 11.34 -9.90
CA GLY A 35 -38.70 9.98 -9.38
C GLY A 35 -37.55 9.25 -10.06
N GLY A 36 -37.45 9.36 -11.39
CA GLY A 36 -36.34 8.80 -12.17
C GLY A 36 -34.99 9.43 -11.82
N ALA A 37 -34.92 10.76 -11.64
CA ALA A 37 -33.71 11.46 -11.22
C ALA A 37 -33.30 11.09 -9.79
N PHE A 38 -34.25 10.95 -8.87
CA PHE A 38 -33.97 10.54 -7.50
C PHE A 38 -33.47 9.09 -7.41
N ILE A 39 -34.16 8.14 -8.06
CA ILE A 39 -33.75 6.74 -8.11
C ILE A 39 -32.40 6.61 -8.83
N GLY A 40 -32.21 7.33 -9.95
CA GLY A 40 -30.94 7.39 -10.68
C GLY A 40 -29.78 7.92 -9.83
N GLY A 41 -30.00 9.01 -9.08
CA GLY A 41 -29.00 9.58 -8.17
C GLY A 41 -28.66 8.68 -6.98
N VAL A 42 -29.65 8.03 -6.36
CA VAL A 42 -29.43 7.07 -5.27
C VAL A 42 -28.69 5.82 -5.79
N SER A 43 -29.05 5.35 -6.99
CA SER A 43 -28.43 4.18 -7.62
C SER A 43 -26.97 4.38 -8.01
N THR A 44 -26.51 5.63 -8.19
CA THR A 44 -25.11 5.94 -8.50
C THR A 44 -24.30 6.29 -7.26
N PHE A 45 -24.89 6.97 -6.27
CA PHE A 45 -24.17 7.43 -5.09
C PHE A 45 -23.80 6.29 -4.11
N PHE A 46 -24.76 5.43 -3.76
CA PHE A 46 -24.54 4.38 -2.76
C PHE A 46 -23.53 3.31 -3.20
N PRO A 47 -23.62 2.74 -4.43
CA PRO A 47 -22.65 1.74 -4.88
C PRO A 47 -21.25 2.32 -4.99
N THR A 48 -21.10 3.55 -5.50
CA THR A 48 -19.81 4.21 -5.65
C THR A 48 -19.13 4.40 -4.29
N TYR A 49 -19.86 4.88 -3.29
CA TYR A 49 -19.32 5.04 -1.94
C TYR A 49 -18.87 3.71 -1.32
N ILE A 50 -19.66 2.64 -1.46
CA ILE A 50 -19.33 1.30 -0.94
C ILE A 50 -18.08 0.74 -1.66
N ILE A 51 -18.03 0.87 -2.98
CA ILE A 51 -16.90 0.41 -3.80
C ILE A 51 -15.62 1.13 -3.39
N GLU A 52 -15.68 2.46 -3.21
CA GLU A 52 -14.52 3.26 -2.87
C GLU A 52 -14.03 3.00 -1.44
N ALA A 53 -14.95 2.81 -0.49
CA ALA A 53 -14.62 2.39 0.87
C ALA A 53 -13.94 1.01 0.91
N ARG A 54 -14.43 0.04 0.12
CA ARG A 54 -13.80 -1.28 -0.01
C ARG A 54 -12.44 -1.19 -0.69
N LYS A 55 -12.33 -0.41 -1.76
CA LYS A 55 -11.08 -0.19 -2.49
C LYS A 55 -9.99 0.36 -1.56
N ARG A 56 -10.31 1.38 -0.75
CA ARG A 56 -9.37 1.94 0.24
C ARG A 56 -8.90 0.92 1.28
N ARG A 57 -9.80 0.04 1.74
CA ARG A 57 -9.44 -1.03 2.68
C ARG A 57 -8.51 -2.05 2.03
N HIS A 58 -8.85 -2.54 0.84
CA HIS A 58 -8.00 -3.48 0.10
C HIS A 58 -6.63 -2.88 -0.22
N GLU A 59 -6.58 -1.62 -0.63
CA GLU A 59 -5.33 -0.91 -0.90
C GLU A 59 -4.46 -0.79 0.35
N LYS A 60 -5.05 -0.42 1.49
CA LYS A 60 -4.35 -0.40 2.77
C LYS A 60 -3.77 -1.77 3.13
N ASP A 61 -4.57 -2.82 3.05
CA ASP A 61 -4.14 -4.16 3.43
C ASP A 61 -3.05 -4.66 2.49
N ALA A 62 -3.21 -4.47 1.18
CA ALA A 62 -2.22 -4.86 0.18
C ALA A 62 -0.87 -4.16 0.38
N ILE A 63 -0.86 -2.83 0.56
CA ILE A 63 0.37 -2.06 0.80
C ILE A 63 1.02 -2.49 2.12
N THR A 64 0.23 -2.64 3.18
CA THR A 64 0.74 -3.06 4.50
C THR A 64 1.38 -4.45 4.41
N THR A 65 0.72 -5.41 3.79
CA THR A 65 1.24 -6.76 3.61
C THR A 65 2.50 -6.77 2.75
N ALA A 66 2.55 -6.00 1.67
CA ALA A 66 3.72 -5.91 0.80
C ALA A 66 4.95 -5.38 1.58
N LEU A 67 4.80 -4.28 2.31
CA LEU A 67 5.86 -3.69 3.12
C LEU A 67 6.36 -4.64 4.22
N LEU A 68 5.45 -5.26 4.97
CA LEU A 68 5.85 -6.21 6.02
C LEU A 68 6.50 -7.48 5.45
N SER A 69 6.10 -7.90 4.24
CA SER A 69 6.72 -9.05 3.57
C SER A 69 8.15 -8.75 3.14
N GLU A 70 8.43 -7.54 2.64
CA GLU A 70 9.80 -7.11 2.33
C GLU A 70 10.68 -7.09 3.58
N ILE A 71 10.19 -6.49 4.68
CA ILE A 71 10.91 -6.47 5.96
C ILE A 71 11.19 -7.90 6.45
N SER A 72 10.20 -8.78 6.38
CA SER A 72 10.38 -10.19 6.76
C SER A 72 11.42 -10.89 5.88
N ALA A 73 11.45 -10.61 4.58
CA ALA A 73 12.44 -11.16 3.67
C ALA A 73 13.86 -10.63 3.99
N LEU A 74 14.00 -9.33 4.28
CA LEU A 74 15.27 -8.73 4.67
C LEU A 74 15.80 -9.35 5.98
N LEU A 75 14.95 -9.51 7.00
CA LEU A 75 15.34 -10.18 8.25
C LEU A 75 15.84 -11.60 8.01
N LYS A 76 15.15 -12.38 7.17
CA LYS A 76 15.59 -13.74 6.79
C LYS A 76 16.93 -13.74 6.08
N ILE A 77 17.22 -12.74 5.24
CA ILE A 77 18.52 -12.60 4.58
C ILE A 77 19.61 -12.29 5.61
N VAL A 78 19.35 -11.35 6.52
CA VAL A 78 20.27 -10.97 7.60
C VAL A 78 20.62 -12.18 8.46
N GLU A 79 19.61 -12.96 8.84
CA GLU A 79 19.75 -14.20 9.62
C GLU A 79 20.54 -15.27 8.83
N HIS A 80 20.09 -15.61 7.62
CA HIS A 80 20.71 -16.67 6.82
C HIS A 80 22.18 -16.37 6.47
N ARG A 81 22.52 -15.09 6.25
CA ARG A 81 23.89 -14.67 5.97
C ARG A 81 24.72 -14.38 7.22
N LYS A 82 24.13 -14.52 8.41
CA LYS A 82 24.80 -14.31 9.70
C LYS A 82 25.49 -12.95 9.80
N TYR A 83 24.85 -11.91 9.29
CA TYR A 83 25.44 -10.58 9.32
C TYR A 83 25.59 -10.04 10.73
N LEU A 84 24.62 -10.32 11.62
CA LEU A 84 24.72 -9.94 13.01
C LEU A 84 25.95 -10.59 13.66
N ASP A 85 26.07 -11.91 13.54
CA ASP A 85 27.21 -12.67 14.09
C ASP A 85 28.55 -12.15 13.56
N SER A 86 28.63 -11.84 12.25
CA SER A 86 29.85 -11.32 11.63
C SER A 86 30.28 -9.96 12.19
N VAL A 87 29.31 -9.09 12.49
CA VAL A 87 29.58 -7.79 13.12
C VAL A 87 29.96 -7.97 14.59
N GLU A 88 29.33 -8.91 15.31
CA GLU A 88 29.70 -9.25 16.70
C GLU A 88 31.12 -9.81 16.79
N GLU A 89 31.52 -10.67 15.85
CA GLU A 89 32.89 -11.20 15.74
C GLU A 89 33.90 -10.07 15.48
N ALA A 90 33.57 -9.11 14.60
CA ALA A 90 34.44 -7.96 14.34
C ALA A 90 34.60 -7.07 15.58
N VAL A 91 33.52 -6.81 16.33
CA VAL A 91 33.58 -6.09 17.62
C VAL A 91 34.47 -6.84 18.61
N ALA A 92 34.31 -8.17 18.74
CA ALA A 92 35.14 -8.98 19.65
C ALA A 92 36.62 -8.91 19.29
N TYR A 93 36.95 -9.02 17.99
CA TYR A 93 38.31 -8.90 17.49
C TYR A 93 38.92 -7.52 17.81
N LEU A 94 38.18 -6.43 17.57
CA LEU A 94 38.64 -5.07 17.81
C LEU A 94 38.80 -4.73 19.30
N LYS A 95 38.05 -5.38 20.18
CA LYS A 95 38.23 -5.26 21.64
C LYS A 95 39.56 -5.86 22.11
N GLU A 96 39.99 -6.95 21.48
CA GLU A 96 41.29 -7.57 21.77
C GLU A 96 42.45 -6.85 21.06
N ASN A 97 42.15 -6.09 20.00
CA ASN A 97 43.12 -5.41 19.13
C ASN A 97 42.74 -3.94 18.95
N THR A 98 42.83 -3.14 20.02
CA THR A 98 42.26 -1.78 20.08
C THR A 98 42.85 -0.76 19.10
N GLU A 99 44.02 -1.02 18.52
CA GLU A 99 44.64 -0.16 17.48
C GLU A 99 44.39 -0.65 16.05
N ALA A 100 43.72 -1.80 15.89
CA ALA A 100 43.44 -2.36 14.58
C ALA A 100 42.23 -1.67 13.93
N LEU A 101 42.23 -1.67 12.59
CA LEU A 101 41.06 -1.36 11.79
C LEU A 101 40.56 -2.64 11.12
N TYR A 102 39.26 -2.86 11.16
CA TYR A 102 38.63 -4.02 10.53
C TYR A 102 37.83 -3.59 9.30
N LYS A 103 38.04 -4.26 8.16
CA LYS A 103 37.26 -4.02 6.95
C LYS A 103 36.15 -5.05 6.84
N PHE A 104 34.92 -4.57 6.71
CA PHE A 104 33.76 -5.41 6.49
C PHE A 104 33.01 -4.89 5.26
N SER A 105 32.92 -5.72 4.23
CA SER A 105 32.27 -5.36 2.98
C SER A 105 31.23 -6.38 2.56
N VAL A 106 30.04 -5.88 2.22
CA VAL A 106 28.92 -6.69 1.78
C VAL A 106 28.44 -6.18 0.43
N ARG A 107 28.26 -7.11 -0.53
CA ARG A 107 27.64 -6.78 -1.81
C ARG A 107 26.13 -6.77 -1.66
N ILE A 108 25.56 -5.57 -1.54
CA ILE A 108 24.12 -5.34 -1.41
C ILE A 108 23.58 -4.82 -2.75
N PRO A 109 22.52 -5.43 -3.33
CA PRO A 109 21.91 -4.90 -4.54
C PRO A 109 21.27 -3.53 -4.29
N GLU A 110 21.39 -2.58 -5.22
CA GLU A 110 20.79 -1.23 -5.09
C GLU A 110 19.27 -1.24 -4.82
N HIS A 111 18.59 -2.32 -5.20
CA HIS A 111 17.14 -2.45 -5.12
C HIS A 111 16.68 -3.39 -4.00
N TYR A 112 17.44 -3.53 -2.91
CA TYR A 112 17.06 -4.39 -1.78
C TYR A 112 15.76 -3.94 -1.09
N SER A 113 15.39 -2.65 -1.17
CA SER A 113 14.20 -2.03 -0.57
C SER A 113 13.17 -1.58 -1.62
N ARG A 114 13.08 -2.30 -2.75
CA ARG A 114 12.25 -1.89 -3.90
C ARG A 114 10.76 -1.74 -3.57
N VAL A 115 10.21 -2.60 -2.70
CA VAL A 115 8.79 -2.54 -2.31
C VAL A 115 8.54 -1.29 -1.46
N TYR A 116 9.41 -1.01 -0.50
CA TYR A 116 9.37 0.22 0.29
C TYR A 116 9.46 1.46 -0.59
N GLN A 117 10.46 1.54 -1.47
CA GLN A 117 10.64 2.67 -2.39
C GLN A 117 9.41 2.88 -3.29
N PHE A 118 8.79 1.80 -3.77
CA PHE A 118 7.58 1.88 -4.59
C PHE A 118 6.36 2.40 -3.81
N HIS A 119 6.25 2.07 -2.52
CA HIS A 119 5.07 2.39 -1.71
C HIS A 119 5.23 3.58 -0.74
N VAL A 120 6.44 4.12 -0.56
CA VAL A 120 6.71 5.18 0.44
C VAL A 120 5.85 6.43 0.21
N ALA A 121 5.57 6.80 -1.03
CA ALA A 121 4.68 7.92 -1.36
C ALA A 121 3.24 7.72 -0.86
N ASN A 122 2.80 6.47 -0.72
CA ASN A 122 1.47 6.08 -0.27
C ASN A 122 1.46 5.58 1.19
N ILE A 123 2.56 5.76 1.93
CA ILE A 123 2.70 5.22 3.28
C ILE A 123 1.67 5.79 4.27
N GLY A 124 1.09 6.95 3.97
CA GLY A 124 0.01 7.55 4.75
C GLY A 124 -1.29 6.74 4.78
N ILE A 125 -1.45 5.74 3.92
CA ILE A 125 -2.59 4.80 3.94
C ILE A 125 -2.42 3.76 5.06
N VAL A 126 -1.17 3.47 5.46
CA VAL A 126 -0.83 2.53 6.54
C VAL A 126 -1.14 3.18 7.90
N ASN A 127 -1.40 2.36 8.93
CA ASN A 127 -1.58 2.89 10.28
C ASN A 127 -0.35 3.75 10.70
N PRO A 128 -0.53 4.96 11.25
CA PRO A 128 0.59 5.88 11.52
C PRO A 128 1.71 5.30 12.38
N SER A 129 1.37 4.55 13.43
CA SER A 129 2.38 3.91 14.29
C SER A 129 3.15 2.83 13.55
N LEU A 130 2.48 2.07 12.69
CA LEU A 130 3.13 1.04 11.86
C LEU A 130 3.99 1.67 10.76
N ALA A 131 3.49 2.72 10.11
CA ALA A 131 4.24 3.49 9.11
C ALA A 131 5.55 4.04 9.68
N ALA A 132 5.51 4.63 10.88
CA ALA A 132 6.70 5.12 11.56
C ALA A 132 7.74 4.00 11.77
N SER A 133 7.33 2.84 12.27
CA SER A 133 8.25 1.70 12.46
C SER A 133 8.77 1.10 11.15
N ILE A 134 7.98 1.12 10.07
CA ILE A 134 8.45 0.69 8.74
C ILE A 134 9.53 1.64 8.22
N ILE A 135 9.32 2.95 8.36
CA ILE A 135 10.31 3.97 7.95
C ILE A 135 11.56 3.83 8.79
N GLU A 136 11.42 3.75 10.12
CA GLU A 136 12.53 3.59 11.06
C GLU A 136 13.38 2.36 10.75
N PHE A 137 12.74 1.21 10.51
CA PHE A 137 13.43 0.00 10.07
C PHE A 137 14.28 0.24 8.81
N HIS A 138 13.70 0.83 7.77
CA HIS A 138 14.43 1.06 6.52
C HIS A 138 15.56 2.07 6.69
N GLN A 139 15.37 3.15 7.45
CA GLN A 139 16.43 4.12 7.70
C GLN A 139 17.61 3.51 8.47
N LEU A 140 17.36 2.64 9.45
CA LEU A 140 18.42 1.94 10.16
C LEU A 140 19.17 0.95 9.26
N ILE A 141 18.45 0.21 8.40
CA ILE A 141 19.09 -0.66 7.41
C ILE A 141 19.89 0.16 6.39
N ASP A 142 19.36 1.28 5.90
CA ASP A 142 20.04 2.16 4.95
C ASP A 142 21.36 2.68 5.53
N ALA A 143 21.39 3.07 6.82
CA ALA A 143 22.61 3.47 7.51
C ALA A 143 23.66 2.35 7.52
N VAL A 144 23.27 1.14 7.94
CA VAL A 144 24.16 -0.04 7.92
C VAL A 144 24.67 -0.32 6.50
N VAL A 145 23.80 -0.26 5.49
CA VAL A 145 24.14 -0.50 4.08
C VAL A 145 25.15 0.51 3.58
N GLN A 146 24.99 1.79 3.92
CA GLN A 146 25.92 2.86 3.52
C GLN A 146 27.32 2.63 4.06
N ASP A 147 27.45 2.09 5.27
CA ASP A 147 28.75 1.86 5.89
C ASP A 147 29.50 0.66 5.27
N VAL A 148 28.78 -0.42 4.96
CA VAL A 148 29.36 -1.73 4.59
C VAL A 148 29.38 -2.01 3.09
N THR A 149 28.67 -1.23 2.28
CA THR A 149 28.70 -1.39 0.82
C THR A 149 30.03 -0.88 0.26
N LEU A 150 30.45 -1.37 -0.91
CA LEU A 150 31.60 -0.84 -1.65
C LEU A 150 31.49 0.69 -1.80
N GLY A 151 32.54 1.43 -1.46
CA GLY A 151 32.52 2.89 -1.36
C GLY A 151 32.09 3.45 0.02
N GLY A 152 31.61 2.62 0.93
CA GLY A 152 31.28 2.99 2.32
C GLY A 152 32.51 3.07 3.23
N PRO A 153 32.46 3.83 4.33
CA PRO A 153 33.60 4.04 5.24
C PRO A 153 34.18 2.72 5.80
N ILE A 154 33.33 1.82 6.30
CA ILE A 154 33.79 0.55 6.89
C ILE A 154 34.37 -0.38 5.81
N ALA A 155 33.81 -0.36 4.60
CA ALA A 155 34.32 -1.16 3.49
C ALA A 155 35.67 -0.64 2.94
N GLU A 156 35.82 0.68 2.78
CA GLU A 156 36.98 1.29 2.13
C GLU A 156 38.15 1.53 3.08
N THR A 157 37.91 2.19 4.21
CA THR A 157 38.97 2.58 5.15
C THR A 157 39.10 1.60 6.31
N GLY A 158 38.05 0.84 6.60
CA GLY A 158 37.94 0.04 7.82
C GLY A 158 37.42 0.87 8.98
N GLY A 159 36.80 0.21 9.95
CA GLY A 159 36.30 0.80 11.18
C GLY A 159 37.11 0.34 12.40
N ASP A 160 37.18 1.20 13.41
CA ASP A 160 37.70 0.88 14.74
C ASP A 160 36.59 0.27 15.62
N ALA A 161 36.92 0.00 16.89
CA ALA A 161 35.99 -0.62 17.83
C ALA A 161 34.70 0.20 18.01
N GLU A 162 34.81 1.54 18.07
CA GLU A 162 33.66 2.43 18.24
C GLU A 162 32.73 2.37 17.04
N ALA A 163 33.27 2.46 15.82
CA ALA A 163 32.49 2.35 14.59
C ALA A 163 31.73 1.02 14.48
N PHE A 164 32.36 -0.10 14.85
CA PHE A 164 31.70 -1.41 14.82
C PHE A 164 30.68 -1.60 15.95
N GLU A 165 30.89 -1.00 17.12
CA GLU A 165 29.89 -0.99 18.20
C GLU A 165 28.65 -0.19 17.80
N GLU A 166 28.82 0.95 17.14
CA GLU A 166 27.71 1.75 16.60
C GLU A 166 26.97 0.98 15.50
N LEU A 167 27.69 0.42 14.51
CA LEU A 167 27.12 -0.41 13.46
C LEU A 167 26.29 -1.57 14.04
N LEU A 168 26.83 -2.24 15.07
CA LEU A 168 26.16 -3.33 15.76
C LEU A 168 24.87 -2.86 16.46
N ALA A 169 24.91 -1.71 17.12
CA ALA A 169 23.75 -1.14 17.81
C ALA A 169 22.63 -0.76 16.82
N ILE A 170 22.97 -0.15 15.69
CA ILE A 170 22.03 0.20 14.62
C ILE A 170 21.42 -1.08 14.03
N LEU A 171 22.24 -2.07 13.68
CA LEU A 171 21.77 -3.35 13.12
C LEU A 171 20.84 -4.09 14.08
N LYS A 172 21.19 -4.17 15.37
CA LYS A 172 20.33 -4.77 16.41
C LYS A 172 19.00 -4.03 16.54
N SER A 173 19.02 -2.71 16.47
CA SER A 173 17.81 -1.88 16.53
C SER A 173 16.89 -2.16 15.33
N ALA A 174 17.46 -2.21 14.12
CA ALA A 174 16.73 -2.57 12.91
C ALA A 174 16.09 -3.96 13.02
N ILE A 175 16.86 -4.97 13.44
CA ILE A 175 16.37 -6.34 13.62
C ILE A 175 15.21 -6.38 14.63
N SER A 176 15.37 -5.72 15.78
CA SER A 176 14.35 -5.66 16.84
C SER A 176 13.04 -5.02 16.37
N ILE A 177 13.12 -3.88 15.69
CA ILE A 177 11.94 -3.19 15.14
C ILE A 177 11.27 -4.06 14.09
N GLY A 178 12.06 -4.61 13.16
CA GLY A 178 11.57 -5.48 12.09
C GLY A 178 10.80 -6.67 12.66
N GLN A 179 11.40 -7.41 13.58
CA GLN A 179 10.77 -8.57 14.24
C GLN A 179 9.48 -8.17 14.95
N LYS A 180 9.46 -7.04 15.66
CA LYS A 180 8.28 -6.52 16.35
C LYS A 180 7.12 -6.29 15.39
N ILE A 181 7.35 -5.67 14.24
CA ILE A 181 6.28 -5.34 13.29
C ILE A 181 5.86 -6.52 12.40
N THR A 182 6.78 -7.45 12.11
CA THR A 182 6.47 -8.65 11.30
C THR A 182 5.88 -9.80 12.12
N SER A 183 5.97 -9.77 13.46
CA SER A 183 5.31 -10.75 14.34
C SER A 183 3.80 -10.89 14.09
N ARG A 184 3.20 -9.90 13.42
CA ARG A 184 1.78 -9.82 13.06
C ARG A 184 1.41 -10.54 11.75
N LEU A 185 2.39 -11.05 11.01
CA LEU A 185 2.19 -11.82 9.77
C LEU A 185 1.91 -13.31 10.02
N GLY A 186 1.99 -13.77 11.28
CA GLY A 186 1.73 -15.15 11.70
C GLY A 186 0.48 -15.30 12.54
#